data_AF-A0A810Q544-F1
#
_entry.id   AF-A0A810Q544-F1
#
_cell.length_a   1.000
_cell.length_b   1.000
_cell.length_c   1.000
_cell.angle_alpha   90.00
_cell.angle_beta   90.00
_cell.angle_gamma   90.00
#
_symmetry.space_group_name_H-M   'P 1'
#
loop_
_entity.id
_entity.type
_entity.pdbx_description
1 polymer ?
#
loop_
_entity_poly.entity_id
_entity_poly.type
_entity_poly.pdbx_seq_one_letter_code
_entity_poly.pdbx_strand_id
1 'polypeptide(L)'
;MIELKILLDEVDYRSLSEVLIPALAESMAKDGGVLGGMLSQNKELAASMARTVLDKMPQEKKDELLVQLLNRNRDKLLEKGRTLAAENGVRLQLCDVSARKF
;
A
#
# COMPACT_ATOMS: atom_id res chain seq x y z
N MET A 1 -21.72 14.06 -10.23
CA MET A 1 -20.66 13.24 -9.62
C MET A 1 -21.30 12.42 -8.52
N ILE A 2 -21.02 11.11 -8.43
CA ILE A 2 -21.58 10.20 -7.43
C ILE A 2 -20.42 9.70 -6.57
N GLU A 3 -20.65 9.57 -5.26
CA GLU A 3 -19.67 9.00 -4.31
C GLU A 3 -20.06 7.56 -3.97
N LEU A 4 -19.13 6.62 -4.15
CA LEU A 4 -19.25 5.23 -3.71
C LEU A 4 -18.30 5.01 -2.52
N LYS A 5 -18.79 4.43 -1.43
CA LYS A 5 -17.97 4.01 -0.28
C LYS A 5 -17.82 2.51 -0.28
N ILE A 6 -16.57 2.06 -0.21
CA ILE A 6 -16.20 0.63 -0.12
C ILE A 6 -15.60 0.42 1.26
N LEU A 7 -16.13 -0.54 2.00
CA LEU A 7 -15.54 -1.02 3.25
C LEU A 7 -14.69 -2.25 2.95
N LEU A 8 -13.48 -2.28 3.49
CA LEU A 8 -12.55 -3.40 3.37
C LEU A 8 -12.43 -4.04 4.75
N ASP A 9 -12.65 -5.34 4.83
CA ASP A 9 -12.49 -6.16 6.04
C ASP A 9 -11.67 -7.40 5.69
N GLU A 10 -11.13 -8.08 6.72
CA GLU A 10 -10.38 -9.33 6.60
C GLU A 10 -9.23 -9.30 5.57
N VAL A 11 -8.51 -8.18 5.51
CA VAL A 11 -7.42 -8.00 4.53
C VAL A 11 -6.29 -9.01 4.78
N ASP A 12 -5.99 -9.87 3.79
CA ASP A 12 -4.84 -10.77 3.85
C ASP A 12 -3.53 -10.05 3.53
N TYR A 13 -2.91 -9.52 4.58
CA TYR A 13 -1.60 -8.87 4.51
C TYR A 13 -0.45 -9.75 3.99
N ARG A 14 -0.60 -11.09 4.02
CA ARG A 14 0.44 -11.98 3.48
C ARG A 14 0.40 -11.97 1.96
N SER A 15 -0.79 -12.05 1.36
CA SER A 15 -0.96 -11.90 -0.09
C SER A 15 -0.47 -10.54 -0.61
N LEU A 16 -0.55 -9.50 0.23
CA LEU A 16 -0.08 -8.15 -0.11
C LEU A 16 1.42 -7.94 0.14
N SER A 17 2.14 -8.92 0.68
CA SER A 17 3.54 -8.76 1.09
C SER A 17 4.46 -8.29 -0.06
N GLU A 18 4.20 -8.71 -1.30
CA GLU A 18 4.95 -8.25 -2.49
C GLU A 18 4.82 -6.74 -2.74
N VAL A 19 3.72 -6.14 -2.29
CA VAL A 19 3.46 -4.69 -2.41
C VAL A 19 3.88 -3.95 -1.14
N LEU A 20 3.62 -4.54 0.03
CA LEU A 20 3.86 -3.93 1.33
C LEU A 20 5.35 -3.89 1.70
N ILE A 21 6.09 -4.98 1.43
CA ILE A 21 7.51 -5.09 1.79
C ILE A 21 8.35 -4.02 1.10
N PRO A 22 8.26 -3.80 -0.24
CA PRO A 22 9.02 -2.74 -0.88
C PRO A 22 8.71 -1.36 -0.33
N ALA A 23 7.43 -1.07 -0.05
CA ALA A 23 7.04 0.23 0.45
C ALA A 23 7.50 0.48 1.90
N LEU A 24 7.47 -0.55 2.75
CA LEU A 24 8.05 -0.52 4.09
C LEU A 24 9.57 -0.36 4.05
N ALA A 25 10.25 -1.15 3.21
CA ALA A 25 11.70 -1.07 3.04
C ALA A 25 12.14 0.32 2.57
N GLU A 26 11.39 0.93 1.64
CA GLU A 26 11.66 2.28 1.15
C GLU A 26 11.46 3.34 2.25
N SER A 27 10.40 3.23 3.07
CA SER A 27 10.20 4.13 4.22
C SER A 27 11.33 3.97 5.24
N MET A 28 11.69 2.73 5.60
CA MET A 28 12.78 2.46 6.55
C MET A 28 14.14 2.98 6.06
N ALA A 29 14.42 2.87 4.75
CA ALA A 29 15.63 3.40 4.14
C ALA A 29 15.67 4.94 4.17
N LYS A 30 14.53 5.61 4.03
CA LYS A 30 14.42 7.07 4.07
C LYS A 30 14.46 7.65 5.49
N ASP A 31 13.83 6.96 6.44
CA ASP A 31 13.57 7.51 7.78
C ASP A 31 14.57 7.01 8.86
N GLY A 32 15.46 6.06 8.51
CA GLY A 32 16.27 5.30 9.49
C GLY A 32 17.62 5.88 9.91
N GLY A 33 17.97 7.12 9.56
CA GLY A 33 19.27 7.73 9.92
C GLY A 33 20.48 6.91 9.43
N VAL A 34 21.45 6.61 10.32
CA VAL A 34 22.62 5.77 9.99
C VAL A 34 22.20 4.37 9.52
N LEU A 35 21.15 3.81 10.14
CA LEU A 35 20.60 2.51 9.75
C LEU A 35 19.92 2.58 8.38
N GLY A 36 19.19 3.67 8.10
CA GLY A 36 18.58 3.94 6.80
C GLY A 36 19.60 4.02 5.66
N GLY A 37 20.76 4.64 5.93
CA GLY A 37 21.91 4.64 5.01
C GLY A 37 22.38 3.23 4.65
N MET A 38 22.56 2.36 5.65
CA MET A 38 22.97 0.96 5.44
C MET A 38 21.90 0.14 4.69
N LEU A 39 20.62 0.36 5.00
CA LEU A 39 19.49 -0.29 4.32
C LEU A 39 19.32 0.16 2.87
N SER A 40 19.57 1.44 2.58
CA SER A 40 19.54 1.95 1.20
C SER A 40 20.61 1.31 0.31
N GLN A 41 21.75 0.93 0.91
CA GLN A 41 22.83 0.24 0.20
C GLN A 41 22.63 -1.27 0.12
N ASN A 42 21.80 -1.86 0.99
CA ASN A 42 21.50 -3.28 1.00
C ASN A 42 19.99 -3.56 0.92
N LYS A 43 19.49 -3.65 -0.31
CA LYS A 43 18.07 -3.88 -0.61
C LYS A 43 17.54 -5.21 -0.08
N GLU A 44 18.37 -6.26 -0.05
CA GLU A 44 17.97 -7.57 0.48
C GLU A 44 17.82 -7.53 2.00
N LEU A 45 18.73 -6.84 2.68
CA LEU A 45 18.61 -6.60 4.12
C LEU A 45 17.36 -5.75 4.43
N ALA A 46 17.10 -4.70 3.65
CA ALA A 46 15.90 -3.89 3.82
C ALA A 46 14.61 -4.71 3.62
N ALA A 47 14.57 -5.57 2.60
CA ALA A 47 13.40 -6.42 2.32
C ALA A 47 13.18 -7.48 3.42
N SER A 48 14.24 -8.14 3.91
CA SER A 48 14.13 -9.13 4.98
C SER A 48 13.70 -8.52 6.31
N MET A 49 14.20 -7.33 6.65
CA MET A 49 13.77 -6.57 7.82
C MET A 49 12.32 -6.10 7.68
N ALA A 50 11.94 -5.55 6.53
CA ALA A 50 10.57 -5.13 6.25
C ALA A 50 9.59 -6.29 6.36
N ARG A 51 9.95 -7.49 5.89
CA ARG A 51 9.13 -8.72 6.08
C ARG A 51 8.95 -9.06 7.55
N THR A 52 10.04 -9.06 8.32
CA THR A 52 9.99 -9.35 9.77
C THR A 52 9.14 -8.33 10.53
N VAL A 53 9.28 -7.05 10.18
CA VAL A 53 8.49 -5.96 10.76
C VAL A 53 7.02 -6.12 10.40
N LEU A 54 6.70 -6.38 9.12
CA LEU A 54 5.34 -6.63 8.67
C LEU A 54 4.71 -7.81 9.42
N ASP A 55 5.43 -8.92 9.63
CA ASP A 55 4.90 -10.08 10.35
C ASP A 55 4.57 -9.76 11.81
N LYS A 56 5.45 -9.01 12.50
CA LYS A 56 5.30 -8.66 13.92
C LYS A 56 4.42 -7.44 14.17
N MET A 57 4.07 -6.68 13.13
CA MET A 57 3.29 -5.46 13.26
C MET A 57 1.86 -5.76 13.75
N PRO A 58 1.35 -5.01 14.74
CA PRO A 58 -0.05 -5.10 15.15
C PRO A 58 -0.98 -4.84 13.96
N GLN A 59 -2.16 -5.47 13.95
CA GLN A 59 -3.14 -5.31 12.88
C GLN A 59 -3.48 -3.83 12.64
N GLU A 60 -3.67 -3.08 13.72
CA GLU A 60 -3.94 -1.64 13.67
C GLU A 60 -2.90 -0.84 12.86
N LYS A 61 -1.62 -1.19 13.01
CA LYS A 61 -0.50 -0.54 12.30
C LYS A 61 -0.41 -1.00 10.84
N LYS A 62 -0.81 -2.25 10.56
CA LYS A 62 -0.93 -2.77 9.18
C LYS A 62 -2.04 -2.03 8.43
N ASP A 63 -3.17 -1.78 9.09
CA ASP A 63 -4.28 -1.04 8.52
C ASP A 63 -3.87 0.42 8.23
N GLU A 64 -3.17 1.07 9.16
CA GLU A 64 -2.62 2.42 8.94
C GLU A 64 -1.66 2.47 7.74
N LEU A 65 -0.74 1.50 7.64
CA LEU A 65 0.17 1.38 6.51
C LEU A 65 -0.60 1.19 5.19
N LEU A 66 -1.61 0.31 5.19
CA LEU A 66 -2.44 0.08 4.01
C LEU A 66 -3.16 1.36 3.57
N VAL A 67 -3.74 2.11 4.50
CA VAL A 67 -4.38 3.39 4.22
C VAL A 67 -3.39 4.37 3.57
N GLN A 68 -2.18 4.49 4.11
CA GLN A 68 -1.13 5.34 3.53
C GLN A 68 -0.78 4.89 2.11
N LEU A 69 -0.65 3.58 1.87
CA LEU A 69 -0.30 3.04 0.55
C LEU A 69 -1.41 3.23 -0.47
N LEU A 70 -2.68 3.03 -0.08
CA LEU A 70 -3.82 3.28 -0.95
C LEU A 70 -3.85 4.75 -1.40
N ASN A 71 -3.65 5.68 -0.46
CA ASN A 71 -3.62 7.11 -0.78
C ASN A 71 -2.38 7.50 -1.60
N ARG A 72 -1.21 6.92 -1.32
CA ARG A 72 0.02 7.16 -2.10
C ARG A 72 -0.06 6.63 -3.53
N ASN A 73 -0.80 5.54 -3.74
CA ASN A 73 -0.99 4.89 -5.03
C ASN A 73 -2.32 5.29 -5.70
N ARG A 74 -2.93 6.41 -5.30
CA ARG A 74 -4.21 6.92 -5.80
C ARG A 74 -4.32 6.85 -7.32
N ASP A 75 -3.34 7.41 -8.05
CA ASP A 75 -3.39 7.49 -9.51
C ASP A 75 -3.38 6.10 -10.16
N LYS A 76 -2.57 5.18 -9.63
CA LYS A 76 -2.49 3.80 -10.09
C LYS A 76 -3.78 3.03 -9.81
N LEU A 77 -4.44 3.29 -8.68
CA LEU A 77 -5.74 2.70 -8.36
C LEU A 77 -6.84 3.23 -9.30
N LEU A 78 -6.84 4.54 -9.59
CA LEU A 78 -7.76 5.14 -10.54
C LEU A 78 -7.57 4.57 -11.94
N GLU A 79 -6.33 4.45 -12.40
CA GLU A 79 -6.01 3.85 -13.69
C GLU A 79 -6.52 2.41 -13.79
N LYS A 80 -6.17 1.56 -12.82
CA LYS A 80 -6.62 0.16 -12.78
C LYS A 80 -8.14 0.04 -12.74
N GLY A 81 -8.81 0.86 -11.93
CA GLY A 81 -10.26 0.83 -11.83
C GLY A 81 -10.95 1.29 -13.13
N ARG A 82 -10.39 2.28 -13.84
CA ARG A 82 -10.90 2.71 -15.16
C ARG A 82 -10.72 1.62 -16.20
N THR A 83 -9.55 0.98 -16.24
CA THR A 83 -9.28 -0.14 -17.14
C THR A 83 -10.25 -1.30 -16.88
N LEU A 84 -10.41 -1.70 -15.61
CA LEU A 84 -11.33 -2.77 -15.24
C LEU A 84 -12.78 -2.44 -15.61
N ALA A 85 -13.23 -1.19 -15.38
CA ALA A 85 -14.56 -0.77 -15.78
C ALA A 85 -14.76 -0.86 -17.30
N ALA A 86 -13.79 -0.39 -18.08
CA ALA A 86 -13.83 -0.45 -19.54
C ALA A 86 -13.85 -1.90 -20.07
N GLU A 87 -13.02 -2.79 -19.50
CA GLU A 87 -12.98 -4.22 -19.83
C GLU A 87 -14.33 -4.91 -19.56
N ASN A 88 -15.08 -4.45 -18.55
CA ASN A 88 -16.41 -4.95 -18.23
C ASN A 88 -17.55 -4.18 -18.94
N GLY A 89 -17.23 -3.35 -19.94
CA GLY A 89 -18.21 -2.58 -20.72
C GLY A 89 -18.86 -1.42 -19.96
N VAL A 90 -18.37 -1.09 -18.76
CA VAL A 90 -18.88 0.00 -17.93
C VAL A 90 -18.15 1.29 -18.28
N ARG A 91 -18.84 2.21 -18.96
CA ARG A 91 -18.32 3.54 -19.26
C ARG A 91 -18.49 4.47 -18.07
N LEU A 92 -17.47 4.53 -17.23
CA LEU A 92 -17.39 5.48 -16.11
C LEU A 92 -16.01 6.13 -16.04
N GLN A 93 -15.95 7.28 -15.37
CA GLN A 93 -14.71 7.96 -15.04
C GLN A 93 -14.54 7.93 -13.52
N LEU A 94 -13.54 7.20 -13.03
CA LEU A 94 -13.11 7.32 -11.64
C LEU A 94 -12.32 8.61 -11.47
N CYS A 95 -12.83 9.53 -10.64
CA CYS A 95 -12.24 10.86 -10.44
C CYS A 95 -11.35 10.94 -9.19
N ASP A 96 -11.68 10.17 -8.16
CA ASP A 96 -10.99 10.20 -6.87
C ASP A 96 -11.07 8.82 -6.20
N VAL A 97 -10.05 8.50 -5.41
CA VAL A 97 -10.06 7.44 -4.41
C VAL A 97 -9.31 7.95 -3.18
N SER A 98 -9.91 7.75 -2.02
CA SER A 98 -9.28 8.01 -0.73
C SER A 98 -9.57 6.87 0.23
N ALA A 99 -8.57 6.51 1.02
CA ALA A 99 -8.69 5.54 2.10
C ALA A 99 -8.59 6.26 3.44
N ARG A 100 -9.40 5.83 4.40
CA ARG A 100 -9.29 6.24 5.80
C ARG A 100 -9.62 5.05 6.68
N LYS A 101 -8.95 4.97 7.83
CA LYS A 101 -9.33 4.02 8.89
C LYS A 101 -10.66 4.49 9.49
N PHE A 102 -11.57 3.54 9.68
CA PHE A 102 -12.86 3.77 10.31
C PHE A 102 -12.77 3.52 11.82
#